data_AF-A0A7Y4RB19-F1
#
_entry.id   AF-A0A7Y4RB19-F1
#
_cell.length_a   1.000
_cell.length_b   1.000
_cell.length_c   1.000
_cell.angle_alpha   90.00
_cell.angle_beta   90.00
_cell.angle_gamma   90.00
#
_symmetry.space_group_name_H-M   'P 1'
#
loop_
_entity.id
_entity.type
_entity.pdbx_description
1 polymer ?
#
loop_
_entity_poly.entity_id
_entity_poly.type
_entity_poly.pdbx_seq_one_letter_code
_entity_poly.pdbx_strand_id
1 'polypeptide(L)'
;MKAEPTGDPPLGSEESGPSETIPAWEQLPVPKPLREAVAHGVFGLTEEGPIDPDEEDVRALTEEHARQLIATLADAQAVEDALRTGEDPRTGRVPKTQEARKHLAEFLARENTRLKNAYSSALAAYAGGFGGDATHQLDHWVRKNVAGGMPGVGRYDPGHPWHYYHEGDNAPPIPVDEIEPNLGVGRFIERELPKNRAKRAVRLRELLQLERERVENDKRRYQEIVERGAEALSRYDREIAHTSDELARATALSLKFSHIGYGLGRVAWLESQIGSSVAMPLLGTKTACIRRSDS
;
A
#
# COMPACT_ATOMS: atom_id res chain seq x y z
N MET A 1 29.37 -57.81 25.71
CA MET A 1 28.28 -57.03 25.09
C MET A 1 28.76 -55.60 25.01
N LYS A 2 29.17 -55.13 23.83
CA LYS A 2 29.66 -53.76 23.60
C LYS A 2 28.47 -52.93 23.13
N ALA A 3 28.15 -51.86 23.85
CA ALA A 3 27.11 -50.91 23.46
C ALA A 3 27.58 -50.11 22.24
N GLU A 4 26.78 -50.13 21.18
CA GLU A 4 27.00 -49.33 19.98
C GLU A 4 26.62 -47.86 20.26
N PRO A 5 27.38 -46.88 19.73
CA PRO A 5 27.08 -45.48 19.89
C PRO A 5 25.91 -45.08 18.99
N THR A 6 24.86 -44.56 19.61
CA THR A 6 23.69 -43.93 18.99
C THR A 6 24.16 -42.75 18.13
N GLY A 7 24.10 -42.91 16.81
CA GLY A 7 24.39 -41.84 15.86
C GLY A 7 23.30 -40.77 15.91
N ASP A 8 23.70 -39.52 16.05
CA ASP A 8 22.81 -38.38 15.98
C ASP A 8 22.10 -38.33 14.62
N PRO A 9 20.77 -38.09 14.57
CA PRO A 9 20.04 -37.97 13.32
C PRO A 9 20.57 -36.78 12.50
N PRO A 10 20.61 -36.89 11.17
CA PRO A 10 21.05 -35.80 10.31
C PRO A 10 20.14 -34.59 10.53
N LEU A 11 20.76 -33.45 10.82
CA LEU A 11 20.12 -32.14 10.88
C LEU A 11 19.28 -31.97 9.61
N GLY A 12 17.96 -31.94 9.80
CA GLY A 12 16.99 -31.79 8.74
C GLY A 12 17.35 -30.59 7.89
N SER A 13 17.48 -30.83 6.59
CA SER A 13 17.53 -29.80 5.55
C SER A 13 16.46 -28.75 5.85
N GLU A 14 16.91 -27.52 6.08
CA GLU A 14 16.03 -26.36 6.20
C GLU A 14 15.13 -26.33 4.97
N GLU A 15 13.86 -26.73 5.16
CA GLU A 15 12.84 -26.60 4.14
C GLU A 15 12.76 -25.11 3.82
N SER A 16 13.31 -24.75 2.67
CA SER A 16 13.23 -23.42 2.11
C SER A 16 11.74 -23.14 1.91
N GLY A 17 11.16 -22.40 2.85
CA GLY A 17 9.76 -22.00 2.79
C GLY A 17 9.46 -21.36 1.43
N PRO A 18 8.20 -21.44 0.95
CA PRO A 18 7.84 -20.86 -0.33
C PRO A 18 8.25 -19.39 -0.32
N SER A 19 9.21 -19.04 -1.20
CA SER A 19 9.67 -17.67 -1.38
C SER A 19 8.46 -16.81 -1.69
N GLU A 20 8.17 -15.86 -0.79
CA GLU A 20 7.13 -14.86 -0.97
C GLU A 20 7.39 -14.15 -2.30
N THR A 21 6.54 -14.42 -3.29
CA THR A 21 6.76 -13.98 -4.66
C THR A 21 6.20 -12.58 -4.77
N ILE A 22 7.01 -11.59 -4.42
CA ILE A 22 6.66 -10.18 -4.57
C ILE A 22 6.34 -9.92 -6.05
N PRO A 23 5.21 -9.25 -6.38
CA PRO A 23 4.89 -8.91 -7.75
C PRO A 23 6.05 -8.14 -8.39
N ALA A 24 6.41 -8.52 -9.62
CA ALA A 24 7.50 -7.89 -10.34
C ALA A 24 7.06 -6.52 -10.89
N TRP A 25 6.88 -5.53 -10.01
CA TRP A 25 6.39 -4.18 -10.34
C TRP A 25 7.23 -3.48 -11.42
N GLU A 26 8.52 -3.81 -11.52
CA GLU A 26 9.41 -3.33 -12.59
C GLU A 26 8.97 -3.75 -14.00
N GLN A 27 8.20 -4.83 -14.12
CA GLN A 27 7.66 -5.36 -15.37
C GLN A 27 6.26 -4.84 -15.69
N LEU A 28 5.71 -3.97 -14.85
CA LEU A 28 4.39 -3.40 -15.07
C LEU A 28 4.42 -2.49 -16.32
N PRO A 29 3.47 -2.63 -17.26
CA PRO A 29 3.43 -1.77 -18.45
C PRO A 29 3.17 -0.33 -18.02
N VAL A 30 3.86 0.63 -18.66
CA VAL A 30 3.61 2.07 -18.48
C VAL A 30 3.17 2.62 -19.84
N PRO A 31 1.86 2.61 -20.13
CA PRO A 31 1.34 3.05 -21.42
C PRO A 31 1.42 4.57 -21.56
N LYS A 32 1.23 5.08 -22.78
CA LYS A 32 1.00 6.52 -22.98
C LYS A 32 -0.51 6.82 -22.83
N PRO A 33 -0.89 7.91 -22.17
CA PRO A 33 -2.27 8.37 -22.14
C PRO A 33 -2.87 8.55 -23.54
N LEU A 34 -4.15 8.26 -23.70
CA LEU A 34 -4.89 8.63 -24.91
C LEU A 34 -5.03 10.16 -24.97
N ARG A 35 -4.70 10.76 -26.11
CA ARG A 35 -4.82 12.22 -26.32
C ARG A 35 -6.24 12.72 -26.04
N GLU A 36 -7.25 11.94 -26.44
CA GLU A 36 -8.66 12.27 -26.19
C GLU A 36 -9.02 12.20 -24.70
N ALA A 37 -8.46 11.24 -23.96
CA ALA A 37 -8.67 11.12 -22.52
C ALA A 37 -8.04 12.30 -21.76
N VAL A 38 -6.83 12.72 -22.16
CA VAL A 38 -6.20 13.94 -21.66
C VAL A 38 -7.08 15.15 -21.97
N ALA A 39 -7.51 15.33 -23.22
CA ALA A 39 -8.36 16.47 -23.61
C ALA A 39 -9.69 16.53 -22.83
N HIS A 40 -10.26 15.38 -22.44
CA HIS A 40 -11.48 15.30 -21.64
C HIS A 40 -11.25 15.42 -20.12
N GLY A 41 -10.00 15.56 -19.67
CA GLY A 41 -9.69 15.70 -18.23
C GLY A 41 -9.84 14.41 -17.43
N VAL A 42 -9.69 13.24 -18.06
CA VAL A 42 -9.75 11.93 -17.37
C VAL A 42 -8.71 11.83 -16.25
N PHE A 43 -7.55 12.46 -16.44
CA PHE A 43 -6.45 12.51 -15.46
C PHE A 43 -6.54 13.72 -14.51
N GLY A 44 -7.65 14.46 -14.56
CA GLY A 44 -7.88 15.65 -13.77
C GLY A 44 -7.88 16.95 -14.60
N LEU A 45 -8.37 18.01 -13.97
CA LEU A 45 -8.46 19.36 -14.53
C LEU A 45 -7.78 20.35 -13.58
N THR A 46 -7.04 21.30 -14.14
CA THR A 46 -6.49 22.47 -13.46
C THR A 46 -7.21 23.74 -13.94
N GLU A 47 -6.89 24.88 -13.33
CA GLU A 47 -7.36 26.19 -13.82
C GLU A 47 -6.88 26.50 -15.25
N GLU A 48 -5.74 25.92 -15.66
CA GLU A 48 -5.13 26.12 -16.98
C GLU A 48 -5.63 25.12 -18.03
N GLY A 49 -6.40 24.11 -17.62
CA GLY A 49 -6.93 23.07 -18.50
C GLY A 49 -6.64 21.64 -18.01
N PRO A 50 -6.81 20.63 -18.88
CA PRO A 50 -6.59 19.24 -18.52
C PRO A 50 -5.13 18.93 -18.16
N ILE A 51 -4.94 18.00 -17.21
CA ILE A 51 -3.62 17.51 -16.82
C ILE A 51 -3.10 16.55 -17.89
N ASP A 52 -1.89 16.81 -18.39
CA ASP A 52 -1.12 15.88 -19.22
C ASP A 52 -0.11 15.15 -18.31
N PRO A 53 -0.44 13.92 -17.84
CA PRO A 53 0.38 13.25 -16.84
C PRO A 53 1.70 12.79 -17.44
N ASP A 54 2.79 12.93 -16.67
CA ASP A 54 4.10 12.47 -17.11
C ASP A 54 4.27 10.94 -16.92
N GLU A 55 5.44 10.40 -17.27
CA GLU A 55 5.69 8.95 -17.15
C GLU A 55 5.64 8.46 -15.70
N GLU A 56 6.07 9.28 -14.73
CA GLU A 56 6.05 8.92 -13.31
C GLU A 56 4.61 8.89 -12.78
N ASP A 57 3.79 9.88 -13.15
CA ASP A 57 2.37 9.93 -12.85
C ASP A 57 1.62 8.71 -13.43
N VAL A 58 1.87 8.39 -14.70
CA VAL A 58 1.23 7.25 -15.36
C VAL A 58 1.67 5.92 -14.74
N ARG A 59 2.93 5.79 -14.35
CA ARG A 59 3.42 4.60 -13.63
C ARG A 59 2.69 4.44 -12.30
N ALA A 60 2.60 5.51 -11.50
CA ALA A 60 1.91 5.47 -10.22
C ALA A 60 0.42 5.10 -10.37
N LEU A 61 -0.27 5.69 -11.35
CA LEU A 61 -1.66 5.34 -11.68
C LEU A 61 -1.81 3.88 -12.09
N THR A 62 -0.89 3.38 -12.92
CA THR A 62 -0.94 2.00 -13.41
C THR A 62 -0.67 1.00 -12.28
N GLU A 63 0.27 1.29 -11.39
CA GLU A 63 0.53 0.49 -10.19
C GLU A 63 -0.70 0.40 -9.30
N GLU A 64 -1.40 1.51 -9.10
CA GLU A 64 -2.60 1.53 -8.27
C GLU A 64 -3.73 0.68 -8.87
N HIS A 65 -4.00 0.85 -10.17
CA HIS A 65 -4.96 0.00 -10.87
C HIS A 65 -4.55 -1.48 -10.83
N ALA A 66 -3.27 -1.79 -10.97
CA ALA A 66 -2.76 -3.14 -10.90
C ALA A 66 -2.98 -3.77 -9.51
N ARG A 67 -2.72 -3.04 -8.42
CA ARG A 67 -3.01 -3.49 -7.04
C ARG A 67 -4.50 -3.82 -6.88
N GLN A 68 -5.37 -2.90 -7.30
CA GLN A 68 -6.82 -3.09 -7.20
C GLN A 68 -7.29 -4.31 -8.01
N LEU A 69 -6.80 -4.48 -9.24
CA LEU A 69 -7.15 -5.60 -10.11
C LEU A 69 -6.63 -6.93 -9.56
N ILE A 70 -5.41 -6.98 -9.03
CA ILE A 70 -4.85 -8.18 -8.36
C ILE A 70 -5.75 -8.60 -7.20
N ALA A 71 -6.06 -7.67 -6.29
CA ALA A 71 -6.90 -7.96 -5.13
C ALA A 71 -8.28 -8.48 -5.56
N THR A 72 -8.95 -7.74 -6.46
CA THR A 72 -10.30 -8.12 -6.94
C THR A 72 -10.31 -9.47 -7.65
N LEU A 73 -9.29 -9.77 -8.47
CA LEU A 73 -9.21 -11.05 -9.18
C LEU A 73 -8.90 -12.22 -8.23
N ALA A 74 -8.03 -12.01 -7.25
CA ALA A 74 -7.71 -13.02 -6.26
C ALA A 74 -8.93 -13.34 -5.38
N ASP A 75 -9.69 -12.33 -4.95
CA ASP A 75 -10.95 -12.50 -4.22
C ASP A 75 -11.97 -13.26 -5.08
N ALA A 76 -12.08 -12.93 -6.38
CA ALA A 76 -12.97 -13.62 -7.30
C ALA A 76 -12.61 -15.11 -7.42
N GLN A 77 -11.32 -15.44 -7.53
CA GLN A 77 -10.85 -16.83 -7.56
C GLN A 77 -11.13 -17.57 -6.25
N ALA A 78 -10.90 -16.92 -5.10
CA ALA A 78 -11.21 -17.51 -3.79
C ALA A 78 -12.71 -17.82 -3.65
N VAL A 79 -13.58 -16.92 -4.13
CA VAL A 79 -15.03 -17.14 -4.16
C VAL A 79 -15.42 -18.26 -5.13
N GLU A 80 -14.80 -18.34 -6.31
CA GLU A 80 -15.02 -19.44 -7.26
C GLU A 80 -14.60 -20.80 -6.69
N ASP A 81 -13.47 -20.84 -5.98
CA ASP A 81 -13.01 -22.03 -5.29
C ASP A 81 -13.94 -22.41 -4.14
N ALA A 82 -14.40 -21.45 -3.35
CA ALA A 82 -15.41 -21.68 -2.31
C ALA A 82 -16.75 -22.19 -2.87
N LEU A 83 -17.18 -21.69 -4.03
CA LEU A 83 -18.36 -22.21 -4.74
C LEU A 83 -18.16 -23.66 -5.19
N ARG A 84 -16.95 -24.02 -5.58
CA ARG A 84 -16.58 -25.38 -6.03
C ARG A 84 -16.46 -26.37 -4.89
N THR A 85 -15.86 -25.98 -3.76
CA THR A 85 -15.61 -26.86 -2.61
C THR A 85 -16.75 -26.85 -1.60
N GLY A 86 -17.56 -25.78 -1.57
CA GLY A 86 -18.55 -25.53 -0.52
C GLY A 86 -17.93 -25.10 0.82
N GLU A 87 -16.63 -24.81 0.84
CA GLU A 87 -15.94 -24.29 2.01
C GLU A 87 -16.18 -22.79 2.14
N ASP A 88 -16.36 -22.31 3.38
CA ASP A 88 -16.40 -20.88 3.65
C ASP A 88 -14.97 -20.32 3.50
N PRO A 89 -14.73 -19.37 2.58
CA PRO A 89 -13.39 -18.84 2.32
C PRO A 89 -12.77 -18.17 3.56
N ARG A 90 -13.57 -17.77 4.54
CA ARG A 90 -13.11 -17.17 5.80
C ARG A 90 -12.56 -18.20 6.77
N THR A 91 -13.12 -19.41 6.77
CA THR A 91 -12.80 -20.43 7.77
C THR A 91 -12.06 -21.64 7.20
N GLY A 92 -12.04 -21.80 5.87
CA GLY A 92 -11.55 -23.00 5.19
C GLY A 92 -12.33 -24.26 5.56
N ARG A 93 -13.60 -24.11 5.99
CA ARG A 93 -14.43 -25.23 6.47
C ARG A 93 -15.80 -25.19 5.81
N VAL A 94 -16.31 -26.37 5.50
CA VAL A 94 -17.70 -26.55 5.04
C VAL A 94 -18.66 -26.30 6.21
N PRO A 95 -19.69 -25.44 6.06
CA PRO A 95 -20.69 -25.23 7.10
C PRO A 95 -21.38 -26.54 7.52
N LYS A 96 -21.66 -26.70 8.82
CA LYS A 96 -22.21 -27.95 9.38
C LYS A 96 -23.70 -28.13 9.10
N THR A 97 -24.46 -27.05 9.00
CA THR A 97 -25.92 -27.09 8.81
C THR A 97 -26.31 -26.84 7.35
N GLN A 98 -27.43 -27.41 6.92
CA GLN A 98 -27.92 -27.22 5.55
C GLN A 98 -28.32 -25.76 5.27
N GLU A 99 -28.90 -25.08 6.27
CA GLU A 99 -29.26 -23.67 6.18
C GLU A 99 -28.03 -22.79 5.99
N ALA A 100 -26.97 -23.00 6.76
CA ALA A 100 -25.72 -22.25 6.62
C ALA A 100 -25.06 -22.49 5.25
N ARG A 101 -25.10 -23.72 4.73
CA ARG A 101 -24.61 -24.02 3.37
C ARG A 101 -25.40 -23.27 2.30
N LYS A 102 -26.73 -23.21 2.44
CA LYS A 102 -27.60 -22.47 1.52
C LYS A 102 -27.27 -20.97 1.54
N HIS A 103 -27.15 -20.39 2.73
CA HIS A 103 -26.83 -18.97 2.91
C HIS A 103 -25.43 -18.65 2.34
N LEU A 104 -24.44 -19.51 2.60
CA LEU A 104 -23.10 -19.37 2.04
C LEU A 104 -23.15 -19.41 0.51
N ALA A 105 -23.85 -20.38 -0.09
CA ALA A 105 -23.96 -20.47 -1.55
C ALA A 105 -24.63 -19.23 -2.18
N GLU A 106 -25.70 -18.71 -1.57
CA GLU A 106 -26.37 -17.48 -2.03
C GLU A 106 -25.48 -16.24 -1.87
N PHE A 107 -24.71 -16.15 -0.78
CA PHE A 107 -23.72 -15.11 -0.58
C PHE A 107 -22.61 -15.18 -1.66
N LEU A 108 -21.96 -16.34 -1.80
CA LEU A 108 -20.86 -16.53 -2.74
C LEU A 108 -21.30 -16.30 -4.19
N ALA A 109 -22.52 -16.67 -4.58
CA ALA A 109 -23.03 -16.42 -5.93
C ALA A 109 -23.20 -14.92 -6.23
N ARG A 110 -23.75 -14.16 -5.27
CA ARG A 110 -23.86 -12.70 -5.37
C ARG A 110 -22.49 -12.06 -5.41
N GLU A 111 -21.59 -12.52 -4.55
CA GLU A 111 -20.25 -11.96 -4.41
C GLU A 111 -19.38 -12.23 -5.64
N ASN A 112 -19.46 -13.43 -6.22
CA ASN A 112 -18.78 -13.74 -7.48
C ASN A 112 -19.22 -12.78 -8.60
N THR A 113 -20.54 -12.52 -8.69
CA THR A 113 -21.08 -11.58 -9.67
C THR A 113 -20.58 -10.16 -9.41
N ARG A 114 -20.59 -9.71 -8.15
CA ARG A 114 -20.11 -8.39 -7.74
C ARG A 114 -18.63 -8.20 -8.09
N LEU A 115 -17.77 -9.14 -7.73
CA LEU A 115 -16.33 -9.07 -7.97
C LEU A 115 -15.99 -9.11 -9.46
N LYS A 116 -16.65 -9.95 -10.26
CA LYS A 116 -16.47 -9.96 -11.72
C LYS A 116 -16.88 -8.65 -12.38
N ASN A 117 -17.98 -8.07 -11.92
CA ASN A 117 -18.42 -6.75 -12.39
C ASN A 117 -17.44 -5.65 -11.98
N ALA A 118 -16.94 -5.69 -10.74
CA ALA A 118 -15.93 -4.75 -10.25
C ALA A 118 -14.64 -4.84 -11.06
N TYR A 119 -14.13 -6.04 -11.29
CA TYR A 119 -12.93 -6.28 -12.12
C TYR A 119 -13.11 -5.75 -13.55
N SER A 120 -14.24 -6.08 -14.18
CA SER A 120 -14.56 -5.62 -15.54
C SER A 120 -14.70 -4.09 -15.61
N SER A 121 -15.28 -3.47 -14.59
CA SER A 121 -15.45 -2.02 -14.50
C SER A 121 -14.11 -1.31 -14.30
N ALA A 122 -13.21 -1.87 -13.49
CA ALA A 122 -11.86 -1.34 -13.29
C ALA A 122 -11.03 -1.41 -14.58
N LEU A 123 -11.13 -2.50 -15.35
CA LEU A 123 -10.51 -2.60 -16.67
C LEU A 123 -11.10 -1.60 -17.67
N ALA A 124 -12.42 -1.41 -17.66
CA ALA A 124 -13.08 -0.44 -18.53
C ALA A 124 -12.67 1.01 -18.19
N ALA A 125 -12.53 1.33 -16.90
CA ALA A 125 -12.04 2.64 -16.45
C ALA A 125 -10.60 2.88 -16.94
N TYR A 126 -9.72 1.88 -16.78
CA TYR A 126 -8.34 1.94 -17.28
C TYR A 126 -8.29 2.08 -18.81
N ALA A 127 -9.15 1.36 -19.53
CA ALA A 127 -9.27 1.48 -20.99
C ALA A 127 -9.67 2.89 -21.44
N GLY A 128 -10.49 3.59 -20.65
CA GLY A 128 -10.87 4.98 -20.92
C GLY A 128 -9.69 5.94 -20.91
N GLY A 129 -8.67 5.69 -20.09
CA GLY A 129 -7.45 6.52 -20.02
C GLY A 129 -6.36 6.12 -21.02
N PHE A 130 -6.18 4.81 -21.24
CA PHE A 130 -4.98 4.27 -21.88
C PHE A 130 -5.24 3.41 -23.13
N GLY A 131 -6.50 3.10 -23.43
CA GLY A 131 -6.91 2.30 -24.59
C GLY A 131 -6.87 0.79 -24.37
N GLY A 132 -7.50 0.05 -25.28
CA GLY A 132 -7.72 -1.39 -25.14
C GLY A 132 -6.45 -2.23 -25.08
N ASP A 133 -5.43 -1.91 -25.88
CA ASP A 133 -4.17 -2.66 -25.91
C ASP A 133 -3.42 -2.57 -24.56
N ALA A 134 -3.40 -1.37 -23.95
CA ALA A 134 -2.80 -1.17 -22.64
C ALA A 134 -3.57 -1.93 -21.55
N THR A 135 -4.90 -1.91 -21.60
CA THR A 135 -5.76 -2.68 -20.69
C THR A 135 -5.52 -4.18 -20.81
N HIS A 136 -5.38 -4.71 -22.02
CA HIS A 136 -5.07 -6.14 -22.22
C HIS A 136 -3.70 -6.52 -21.65
N GLN A 137 -2.68 -5.67 -21.81
CA GLN A 137 -1.36 -5.91 -21.22
C GLN A 137 -1.42 -5.91 -19.68
N LEU A 138 -2.17 -4.97 -19.10
CA LEU A 138 -2.39 -4.90 -17.66
C LEU A 138 -3.15 -6.13 -17.14
N ASP A 139 -4.28 -6.51 -17.77
CA ASP A 139 -5.06 -7.72 -17.42
C ASP A 139 -4.19 -8.99 -17.48
N HIS A 140 -3.40 -9.15 -18.54
CA HIS A 140 -2.49 -10.28 -18.66
C HIS A 140 -1.43 -10.29 -17.54
N TRP A 141 -0.83 -9.13 -17.24
CA TRP A 141 0.14 -9.01 -16.15
C TRP A 141 -0.49 -9.34 -14.80
N VAL A 142 -1.69 -8.83 -14.51
CA VAL A 142 -2.46 -9.12 -13.29
C VAL A 142 -2.74 -10.61 -13.16
N ARG A 143 -3.28 -11.25 -14.21
CA ARG A 143 -3.57 -12.69 -14.22
C ARG A 143 -2.33 -13.53 -13.96
N LYS A 144 -1.19 -13.17 -14.56
CA LYS A 144 0.08 -13.86 -14.33
C LYS A 144 0.53 -13.78 -12.87
N ASN A 145 0.42 -12.61 -12.24
CA ASN A 145 0.80 -12.44 -10.83
C ASN A 145 -0.15 -13.19 -9.89
N VAL A 146 -1.45 -13.17 -10.16
CA VAL A 146 -2.44 -13.92 -9.38
C VAL A 146 -2.24 -15.43 -9.54
N ALA A 147 -2.06 -15.93 -10.77
CA ALA A 147 -1.82 -17.35 -11.05
C ALA A 147 -0.46 -17.85 -10.54
N GLY A 148 0.52 -16.96 -10.40
CA GLY A 148 1.81 -17.25 -9.76
C GLY A 148 1.70 -17.65 -8.29
N GLY A 149 0.49 -17.58 -7.72
CA GLY A 149 0.21 -17.97 -6.36
C GLY A 149 0.92 -17.04 -5.41
N MET A 150 0.39 -15.83 -5.24
CA MET A 150 0.71 -14.99 -4.08
C MET A 150 0.46 -15.85 -2.83
N PRO A 151 1.51 -16.40 -2.19
CA PRO A 151 1.31 -17.30 -1.05
C PRO A 151 0.80 -16.41 0.09
N GLY A 152 -0.45 -16.60 0.52
CA GLY A 152 -0.98 -15.85 1.66
C GLY A 152 -2.20 -14.95 1.41
N VAL A 153 -2.90 -15.04 0.27
CA VAL A 153 -4.19 -14.31 0.04
C VAL A 153 -5.35 -14.82 0.93
N GLY A 154 -5.05 -15.40 2.09
CA GLY A 154 -6.04 -15.66 3.14
C GLY A 154 -6.12 -14.54 4.19
N ARG A 155 -5.21 -13.55 4.16
CA ARG A 155 -5.25 -12.37 5.03
C ARG A 155 -4.99 -11.13 4.22
N TYR A 156 -5.81 -10.12 4.46
CA TYR A 156 -5.62 -8.83 3.82
C TYR A 156 -4.41 -8.15 4.47
N ASP A 157 -3.61 -7.43 3.69
CA ASP A 157 -2.54 -6.61 4.24
C ASP A 157 -3.14 -5.55 5.19
N PRO A 158 -2.45 -5.13 6.27
CA PRO A 158 -2.95 -4.09 7.16
C PRO A 158 -3.31 -2.75 6.50
N GLY A 159 -2.74 -2.46 5.33
CA GLY A 159 -3.12 -1.32 4.50
C GLY A 159 -4.45 -1.50 3.74
N HIS A 160 -5.06 -2.68 3.71
CA HIS A 160 -6.27 -2.98 2.96
C HIS A 160 -7.53 -2.82 3.82
N PRO A 161 -8.61 -2.15 3.34
CA PRO A 161 -9.84 -1.94 4.13
C PRO A 161 -10.45 -3.23 4.70
N TRP A 162 -10.51 -4.30 3.91
CA TRP A 162 -11.03 -5.60 4.36
C TRP A 162 -10.25 -6.24 5.53
N HIS A 163 -9.02 -5.80 5.82
CA HIS A 163 -8.28 -6.29 6.98
C HIS A 163 -8.95 -5.94 8.32
N TYR A 164 -9.62 -4.79 8.40
CA TYR A 164 -10.29 -4.36 9.63
C TYR A 164 -11.81 -4.57 9.59
N TYR A 165 -12.32 -5.21 8.53
CA TYR A 165 -13.75 -5.40 8.31
C TYR A 165 -14.18 -6.83 8.58
N HIS A 166 -15.41 -7.00 9.08
CA HIS A 166 -15.93 -8.29 9.49
C HIS A 166 -16.14 -9.27 8.33
N GLU A 167 -16.37 -8.78 7.10
CA GLU A 167 -16.45 -9.64 5.91
C GLU A 167 -15.08 -10.02 5.33
N GLY A 168 -14.00 -9.36 5.77
CA GLY A 168 -12.62 -9.74 5.45
C GLY A 168 -12.01 -10.66 6.50
N ASP A 169 -10.81 -10.37 7.00
CA ASP A 169 -10.17 -11.19 8.05
C ASP A 169 -10.48 -10.71 9.49
N ASN A 170 -11.15 -9.56 9.61
CA ASN A 170 -11.58 -8.94 10.87
C ASN A 170 -10.45 -8.87 11.91
N ALA A 171 -9.22 -8.63 11.45
CA ALA A 171 -8.07 -8.56 12.31
C ALA A 171 -8.22 -7.42 13.33
N PRO A 172 -7.73 -7.60 14.57
CA PRO A 172 -7.62 -6.50 15.50
C PRO A 172 -6.70 -5.42 14.89
N PRO A 173 -7.06 -4.13 14.99
CA PRO A 173 -6.19 -3.05 14.53
C PRO A 173 -4.80 -3.14 15.14
N ILE A 174 -3.76 -2.99 14.30
CA ILE A 174 -2.38 -2.98 14.77
C ILE A 174 -2.23 -1.81 15.75
N PRO A 175 -1.62 -2.02 16.94
CA PRO A 175 -1.33 -0.94 17.87
C PRO A 175 -0.57 0.18 17.18
N VAL A 176 -0.94 1.43 17.45
CA VAL A 176 -0.41 2.59 16.72
C VAL A 176 1.11 2.74 16.81
N ASP A 177 1.72 2.26 17.90
CA ASP A 177 3.16 2.29 18.13
C ASP A 177 3.91 1.11 17.47
N GLU A 178 3.19 0.12 16.94
CA GLU A 178 3.74 -1.02 16.19
C GLU A 178 3.71 -0.79 14.67
N ILE A 179 3.13 0.32 14.20
CA ILE A 179 3.09 0.63 12.76
C ILE A 179 4.49 0.99 12.28
N GLU A 180 5.01 0.20 11.35
CA GLU A 180 6.36 0.38 10.81
C GLU A 180 6.46 1.55 9.83
N PRO A 181 7.62 2.24 9.77
CA PRO A 181 7.87 3.30 8.80
C PRO A 181 8.00 2.74 7.38
N ASN A 182 7.32 3.36 6.41
CA ASN A 182 7.54 3.08 5.00
C ASN A 182 8.76 3.87 4.49
N LEU A 183 9.94 3.25 4.54
CA LEU A 183 11.22 3.87 4.19
C LEU A 183 11.33 4.27 2.70
N GLY A 184 10.45 3.79 1.83
CA GLY A 184 10.44 4.15 0.40
C GLY A 184 9.98 5.58 0.12
N VAL A 185 9.15 6.16 1.00
CA VAL A 185 8.44 7.43 0.74
C VAL A 185 9.33 8.67 0.87
N GLY A 186 10.42 8.60 1.63
CA GLY A 186 11.25 9.77 1.91
C GLY A 186 11.91 10.42 0.68
N ARG A 187 12.14 9.64 -0.39
CA ARG A 187 12.88 10.09 -1.59
C ARG A 187 12.18 11.22 -2.36
N PHE A 188 10.86 11.33 -2.27
CA PHE A 188 10.10 12.34 -3.00
C PHE A 188 10.31 13.77 -2.47
N ILE A 189 10.63 13.92 -1.18
CA ILE A 189 10.83 15.23 -0.53
C ILE A 189 12.07 15.95 -1.08
N GLU A 190 13.06 15.22 -1.58
CA GLU A 190 14.32 15.80 -2.05
C GLU A 190 14.12 16.84 -3.15
N ARG A 191 13.13 16.65 -4.02
CA ARG A 191 12.83 17.55 -5.15
C ARG A 191 12.36 18.93 -4.69
N GLU A 192 11.76 19.03 -3.50
CA GLU A 192 11.23 20.29 -2.93
C GLU A 192 12.28 21.08 -2.15
N LEU A 193 13.46 20.51 -1.91
CA LEU A 193 14.48 21.13 -1.07
C LEU A 193 15.31 22.18 -1.83
N PRO A 194 15.58 23.35 -1.22
CA PRO A 194 16.44 24.36 -1.81
C PRO A 194 17.83 23.81 -2.15
N LYS A 195 18.41 24.24 -3.28
CA LYS A 195 19.80 23.91 -3.65
C LYS A 195 20.83 24.55 -2.71
N ASN A 196 20.52 25.73 -2.16
CA ASN A 196 21.40 26.40 -1.22
C ASN A 196 21.43 25.66 0.12
N ARG A 197 22.62 25.25 0.57
CA ARG A 197 22.81 24.41 1.76
C ARG A 197 22.24 25.02 3.05
N ALA A 198 22.43 26.32 3.28
CA ALA A 198 21.92 26.98 4.48
C ALA A 198 20.39 27.01 4.50
N LYS A 199 19.77 27.37 3.37
CA LYS A 199 18.30 27.34 3.21
C LYS A 199 17.75 25.91 3.30
N ARG A 200 18.45 24.93 2.73
CA ARG A 200 18.10 23.50 2.83
C ARG A 200 18.06 23.03 4.27
N ALA A 201 19.05 23.38 5.08
CA ALA A 201 19.09 22.98 6.49
C ALA A 201 17.94 23.58 7.31
N VAL A 202 17.56 24.84 7.05
CA VAL A 202 16.39 25.45 7.68
C VAL A 202 15.11 24.73 7.24
N ARG A 203 14.93 24.55 5.92
CA ARG A 203 13.75 23.90 5.36
C ARG A 203 13.57 22.46 5.83
N LEU A 204 14.65 21.69 5.94
CA LEU A 204 14.63 20.33 6.47
C LEU A 204 14.10 20.27 7.91
N ARG A 205 14.51 21.20 8.78
CA ARG A 205 14.03 21.26 10.16
C ARG A 205 12.56 21.65 10.25
N GLU A 206 12.13 22.61 9.43
CA GLU A 206 10.72 22.99 9.33
C GLU A 206 9.85 21.80 8.89
N LEU A 207 10.26 21.11 7.82
CA LEU A 207 9.54 19.93 7.32
C LEU A 207 9.51 18.81 8.36
N LEU A 208 10.62 18.57 9.07
CA LEU A 208 10.67 17.55 10.12
C LEU A 208 9.68 17.85 11.24
N GLN A 209 9.60 19.11 11.68
CA GLN A 209 8.65 19.51 12.71
C GLN A 209 7.21 19.33 12.25
N LEU A 210 6.87 19.81 11.04
CA LEU A 210 5.54 19.68 10.46
C LEU A 210 5.12 18.22 10.29
N GLU A 211 6.03 17.36 9.82
CA GLU A 211 5.71 15.96 9.59
C GLU A 211 5.53 15.19 10.90
N ARG A 212 6.32 15.49 11.93
CA ARG A 212 6.12 14.94 13.29
C ARG A 212 4.76 15.32 13.84
N GLU A 213 4.36 16.59 13.73
CA GLU A 213 3.04 17.05 14.18
C GLU A 213 1.90 16.36 13.42
N ARG A 214 2.06 16.15 12.12
CA ARG A 214 1.10 15.43 11.28
C ARG A 214 0.97 13.97 11.71
N VAL A 215 2.09 13.26 11.87
CA VAL A 215 2.11 11.86 12.33
C VAL A 215 1.42 11.73 13.67
N GLU A 216 1.72 12.59 14.64
CA GLU A 216 1.08 12.53 15.96
C GLU A 216 -0.44 12.79 15.88
N ASN A 217 -0.90 13.66 14.97
CA ASN A 217 -2.33 13.83 14.73
C ASN A 217 -2.97 12.58 14.12
N ASP A 218 -2.33 11.97 13.12
CA ASP A 218 -2.83 10.76 12.49
C ASP A 218 -2.85 9.57 13.47
N LYS A 219 -1.83 9.43 14.32
CA LYS A 219 -1.80 8.45 15.42
C LYS A 219 -2.98 8.61 16.37
N ARG A 220 -3.21 9.84 16.87
CA ARG A 220 -4.35 10.14 17.74
C ARG A 220 -5.68 9.80 17.06
N ARG A 221 -5.81 10.14 15.77
CA ARG A 221 -7.03 9.88 15.01
C ARG A 221 -7.26 8.39 14.77
N TYR A 222 -6.21 7.64 14.45
CA TYR A 222 -6.27 6.19 14.31
C TYR A 222 -6.75 5.55 15.62
N GLN A 223 -6.13 5.92 16.75
CA GLN A 223 -6.52 5.42 18.08
C GLN A 223 -7.98 5.73 18.43
N GLU A 224 -8.46 6.94 18.11
CA GLU A 224 -9.86 7.32 18.31
C GLU A 224 -10.83 6.42 17.52
N ILE A 225 -10.48 6.05 16.28
CA ILE A 225 -11.29 5.14 15.45
C ILE A 225 -11.24 3.70 15.98
N VAL A 226 -10.09 3.27 16.52
CA VAL A 226 -9.97 1.96 17.18
C VAL A 226 -10.91 1.88 18.38
N GLU A 227 -10.94 2.91 19.23
CA GLU A 227 -11.70 2.94 20.48
C GLU A 227 -13.20 3.19 20.28
N ARG A 228 -13.57 4.14 19.42
CA ARG A 228 -14.98 4.59 19.25
C ARG A 228 -15.63 4.07 17.98
N GLY A 229 -14.89 3.37 17.13
CA GLY A 229 -15.39 2.83 15.87
C GLY A 229 -15.90 3.91 14.92
N ALA A 230 -17.02 3.62 14.25
CA ALA A 230 -17.63 4.53 13.28
C ALA A 230 -18.13 5.84 13.89
N GLU A 231 -18.37 5.90 15.20
CA GLU A 231 -18.77 7.14 15.88
C GLU A 231 -17.66 8.19 15.95
N ALA A 232 -16.39 7.78 15.81
CA ALA A 232 -15.28 8.71 15.65
C ALA A 232 -15.36 9.44 14.31
N LEU A 233 -15.98 8.84 13.29
CA LEU A 233 -15.93 9.33 11.91
C LEU A 233 -16.87 10.51 11.69
N SER A 234 -16.52 11.36 10.72
CA SER A 234 -17.44 12.41 10.30
C SER A 234 -18.67 11.78 9.64
N ARG A 235 -19.79 12.52 9.62
CA ARG A 235 -20.98 12.11 8.88
C ARG A 235 -20.67 11.84 7.41
N TYR A 236 -19.82 12.67 6.81
CA TYR A 236 -19.40 12.56 5.41
C TYR A 236 -18.65 11.25 5.14
N ASP A 237 -17.69 10.89 5.99
CA ASP A 237 -16.92 9.65 5.83
C ASP A 237 -17.81 8.39 5.92
N ARG A 238 -18.82 8.42 6.80
CA ARG A 238 -19.81 7.34 6.94
C ARG A 238 -20.71 7.23 5.71
N GLU A 239 -21.09 8.36 5.13
CA GLU A 239 -21.96 8.40 3.94
C GLU A 239 -21.24 7.90 2.67
N ILE A 240 -19.93 8.17 2.51
CA ILE A 240 -19.15 7.74 1.34
C ILE A 240 -18.81 6.24 1.36
N ALA A 241 -18.70 5.62 2.53
CA ALA A 241 -18.45 4.18 2.59
C ALA A 241 -19.63 3.33 2.01
N HIS A 242 -20.75 3.97 1.67
CA HIS A 242 -21.88 3.52 0.84
C HIS A 242 -22.58 2.19 1.22
N THR A 243 -22.13 1.47 2.24
CA THR A 243 -22.63 0.11 2.53
C THR A 243 -22.81 -0.20 4.01
N SER A 244 -21.91 0.25 4.91
CA SER A 244 -22.09 0.10 6.37
C SER A 244 -21.12 0.97 7.19
N ASP A 245 -21.48 1.23 8.45
CA ASP A 245 -20.62 1.90 9.43
C ASP A 245 -19.32 1.14 9.69
N GLU A 246 -19.38 -0.19 9.66
CA GLU A 246 -18.24 -1.05 9.86
C GLU A 246 -17.26 -0.95 8.68
N LEU A 247 -17.74 -0.84 7.43
CA LEU A 247 -16.86 -0.66 6.28
C LEU A 247 -16.26 0.75 6.28
N ALA A 248 -17.02 1.75 6.72
CA ALA A 248 -16.51 3.10 6.93
C ALA A 248 -15.35 3.09 7.94
N ARG A 249 -15.54 2.43 9.09
CA ARG A 249 -14.49 2.24 10.10
C ARG A 249 -13.27 1.55 9.51
N ALA A 250 -13.46 0.44 8.82
CA ALA A 250 -12.37 -0.36 8.30
C ALA A 250 -11.54 0.39 7.25
N THR A 251 -12.21 1.10 6.34
CA THR A 251 -11.58 1.98 5.34
C THR A 251 -10.81 3.12 6.00
N ALA A 252 -11.39 3.76 7.03
CA ALA A 252 -10.74 4.83 7.75
C ALA A 252 -9.49 4.36 8.52
N LEU A 253 -9.54 3.16 9.11
CA LEU A 253 -8.38 2.54 9.78
C LEU A 253 -7.26 2.24 8.78
N SER A 254 -7.58 1.59 7.65
CA SER A 254 -6.61 1.29 6.58
C SER A 254 -5.94 2.56 6.07
N LEU A 255 -6.72 3.62 5.79
CA LEU A 255 -6.18 4.90 5.34
C LEU A 255 -5.24 5.53 6.38
N LYS A 256 -5.64 5.55 7.65
CA LYS A 256 -4.81 6.11 8.72
C LYS A 256 -3.57 5.28 9.00
N PHE A 257 -3.65 3.95 8.91
CA PHE A 257 -2.50 3.07 8.96
C PHE A 257 -1.46 3.44 7.90
N SER A 258 -1.88 3.58 6.63
CA SER A 258 -0.99 4.00 5.54
C SER A 258 -0.39 5.39 5.75
N HIS A 259 -1.21 6.37 6.17
CA HIS A 259 -0.73 7.72 6.46
C HIS A 259 0.35 7.74 7.55
N ILE A 260 0.16 6.98 8.63
CA ILE A 260 1.14 6.88 9.72
C ILE A 260 2.42 6.26 9.21
N GLY A 261 2.35 5.12 8.49
CA GLY A 261 3.52 4.48 7.92
C GLY A 261 4.30 5.40 6.98
N TYR A 262 3.61 6.14 6.11
CA TYR A 262 4.23 7.12 5.21
C TYR A 262 4.87 8.28 5.96
N GLY A 263 4.17 8.86 6.94
CA GLY A 263 4.68 9.98 7.72
C GLY A 263 5.90 9.58 8.57
N LEU A 264 5.87 8.39 9.20
CA LEU A 264 7.02 7.83 9.91
C LEU A 264 8.23 7.63 8.98
N GLY A 265 8.00 7.11 7.77
CA GLY A 265 9.03 6.97 6.74
C GLY A 265 9.66 8.32 6.34
N ARG A 266 8.83 9.36 6.18
CA ARG A 266 9.28 10.74 5.88
C ARG A 266 10.08 11.34 7.04
N VAL A 267 9.62 11.18 8.28
CA VAL A 267 10.34 11.62 9.49
C VAL A 267 11.73 10.96 9.54
N ALA A 268 11.80 9.64 9.40
CA ALA A 268 13.07 8.90 9.40
C ALA A 268 14.04 9.40 8.31
N TRP A 269 13.52 9.66 7.10
CA TRP A 269 14.33 10.22 6.03
C TRP A 269 14.85 11.63 6.37
N LEU A 270 13.98 12.54 6.83
CA LEU A 270 14.36 13.91 7.21
C LEU A 270 15.41 13.94 8.32
N GLU A 271 15.26 13.10 9.34
CA GLU A 271 16.24 12.95 10.43
C GLU A 271 17.59 12.48 9.89
N SER A 272 17.60 11.50 8.98
CA SER A 272 18.84 11.03 8.35
C SER A 272 19.56 12.15 7.62
N GLN A 273 18.84 13.00 6.87
CA GLN A 273 19.42 14.12 6.13
C GLN A 273 20.02 15.19 7.04
N ILE A 274 19.34 15.49 8.15
CA ILE A 274 19.82 16.45 9.15
C ILE A 274 21.06 15.90 9.85
N GLY A 275 21.05 14.63 10.25
CA GLY A 275 22.18 13.95 10.90
C GLY A 275 23.42 13.88 10.00
N SER A 276 23.26 13.51 8.72
CA SER A 276 24.35 13.49 7.74
C SER A 276 24.93 14.88 7.47
N SER A 277 24.14 15.95 7.57
CA SER A 277 24.62 17.32 7.36
C SER A 277 25.49 17.86 8.50
N VAL A 278 25.41 17.28 9.71
CA VAL A 278 26.17 17.72 10.90
C VAL A 278 27.55 17.07 10.97
N ALA A 279 27.75 15.90 10.33
CA ALA A 279 28.99 15.12 10.41
C ALA A 279 30.13 15.58 9.47
N MET A 280 30.07 16.77 8.87
CA MET A 280 31.16 17.33 8.07
C MET A 280 31.92 18.39 8.89
N PRO A 281 33.11 18.09 9.44
CA PRO A 281 33.92 19.10 10.10
C PRO A 281 34.28 20.16 9.08
N LEU A 282 34.15 21.44 9.47
CA LEU A 282 34.65 22.61 8.75
C LEU A 282 36.19 22.55 8.70
N LEU A 283 36.76 21.60 7.96
CA LEU A 283 38.17 21.56 7.66
C LEU A 283 38.46 22.59 6.58
N GLY A 284 38.95 23.75 7.03
CA GLY A 284 39.84 24.57 6.21
C GLY A 284 39.29 25.93 5.78
N THR A 285 38.89 26.79 6.72
CA THR A 285 39.22 28.21 6.52
C THR A 285 40.73 28.33 6.60
N LYS A 286 41.38 28.40 5.44
CA LYS A 286 42.79 28.76 5.31
C LYS A 286 43.03 30.06 6.07
N THR A 287 43.65 29.94 7.25
CA THR A 287 44.27 31.08 7.94
C THR A 287 45.32 31.64 7.00
N ALA A 288 45.00 32.77 6.35
CA ALA A 288 45.95 33.52 5.57
C ALA A 288 47.09 33.95 6.52
N CYS A 289 48.24 33.33 6.36
CA CYS A 289 49.47 33.68 7.04
C CYS A 289 49.92 35.05 6.52
N ILE A 290 49.59 36.12 7.25
CA ILE A 290 50.11 37.46 7.01
C ILE A 290 51.61 37.42 7.33
N ARG A 291 52.46 37.36 6.30
CA ARG A 291 53.89 37.62 6.43
C ARG A 291 54.07 39.10 6.74
N ARG A 292 54.54 39.42 7.95
CA ARG A 292 55.12 40.74 8.24
C ARG A 292 56.49 40.81 7.57
N SER A 293 56.68 41.86 6.79
CA SER A 293 57.97 42.28 6.27
C SER A 293 58.66 43.10 7.35
N ASP A 294 59.79 42.62 7.83
CA ASP A 294 60.69 43.40 8.69
C ASP A 294 61.37 44.49 7.85
N SER A 295 61.53 45.67 8.45
CA SER A 295 62.47 46.73 8.06
C SER A 295 63.23 47.16 9.31
#